data_AF-A0AAE7R3K8-F1
#
_entry.id   AF-A0AAE7R3K8-F1
#
_cell.length_a   1.000
_cell.length_b   1.000
_cell.length_c   1.000
_cell.angle_alpha   90.00
_cell.angle_beta   90.00
_cell.angle_gamma   90.00
#
_symmetry.space_group_name_H-M   'P 1'
#
loop_
_entity.id
_entity.type
_entity.pdbx_description
1 polymer ?
#
loop_
_entity_poly.entity_id
_entity_poly.type
_entity_poly.pdbx_seq_one_letter_code
_entity_poly.pdbx_strand_id
1 'polypeptide(L)' 'MAKATTIKIKLLSTADTGTFYVTTKNSRTFTDKMTKTKYDPVVRKHVEFKETKIK' A
#
# COMPACT_ATOMS: atom_id res chain seq x y z
N MET A 1 1.02 -8.71 24.85
CA MET A 1 1.76 -9.17 23.66
C MET A 1 2.27 -7.97 22.90
N ALA A 2 3.57 -7.89 22.60
CA ALA A 2 4.12 -6.82 21.78
C ALA A 2 3.64 -7.00 20.32
N LYS A 3 3.00 -5.97 19.74
CA LYS A 3 2.66 -5.97 18.31
C LYS A 3 3.95 -6.05 17.50
N ALA A 4 3.93 -6.86 16.45
CA ALA A 4 5.03 -6.97 15.49
C ALA A 4 5.38 -5.58 14.94
N THR A 5 6.66 -5.23 14.96
CA THR A 5 7.16 -3.92 14.52
C THR A 5 6.91 -3.68 13.03
N THR A 6 6.97 -4.74 12.23
CA THR A 6 6.79 -4.70 10.77
C THR A 6 5.51 -5.40 10.36
N ILE A 7 4.62 -4.68 9.69
CA ILE A 7 3.31 -5.16 9.23
C ILE A 7 3.32 -5.20 7.70
N LYS A 8 2.78 -6.28 7.10
CA LYS A 8 2.52 -6.33 5.66
C LYS A 8 1.24 -5.55 5.34
N ILE A 9 1.31 -4.68 4.35
CA ILE A 9 0.22 -3.82 3.88
C ILE A 9 0.03 -4.00 2.37
N LYS A 10 -1.20 -3.74 1.89
CA LYS A 10 -1.52 -3.66 0.47
C LYS A 10 -1.58 -2.21 0.06
N LEU A 11 -1.01 -1.88 -1.09
CA LEU A 11 -1.15 -0.60 -1.76
C LEU A 11 -2.10 -0.82 -2.93
N LEU A 12 -3.30 -0.28 -2.85
CA LEU A 12 -4.35 -0.41 -3.89
C LEU A 12 -4.27 0.78 -4.85
N SER A 13 -4.33 0.53 -6.15
CA SER A 13 -4.43 1.58 -7.17
C SER A 13 -5.68 2.43 -6.96
N THR A 14 -5.54 3.76 -7.05
CA THR A 14 -6.70 4.69 -7.03
C THR A 14 -7.45 4.73 -8.36
N ALA A 15 -6.98 4.01 -9.39
CA ALA A 15 -7.65 3.94 -10.67
C ALA A 15 -8.70 2.81 -10.76
N ASP A 16 -9.05 2.19 -9.62
CA ASP A 16 -10.06 1.13 -9.49
C ASP A 16 -9.86 -0.09 -10.41
N THR A 17 -8.64 -0.29 -10.88
CA THR A 17 -8.21 -1.38 -11.77
C THR A 17 -8.01 -2.72 -11.05
N GLY A 18 -8.10 -2.72 -9.71
CA GLY A 18 -7.86 -3.90 -8.87
C GLY A 18 -6.39 -4.28 -8.72
N THR A 19 -5.46 -3.55 -9.36
CA THR A 19 -4.02 -3.77 -9.22
C THR A 19 -3.56 -3.33 -7.83
N PHE A 20 -2.80 -4.20 -7.16
CA PHE A 20 -2.24 -3.91 -5.86
C PHE A 20 -0.79 -4.36 -5.75
N TYR A 21 -0.05 -3.66 -4.90
CA TYR A 21 1.29 -4.06 -4.49
C TYR A 21 1.28 -4.46 -3.02
N VAL A 22 2.07 -5.46 -2.66
CA VAL A 22 2.33 -5.80 -1.26
C VAL A 22 3.64 -5.16 -0.83
N THR A 23 3.63 -4.48 0.31
CA THR A 23 4.84 -3.92 0.91
C THR A 23 4.78 -4.11 2.43
N THR A 24 5.93 -3.98 3.08
CA THR A 24 6.02 -3.92 4.54
C THR A 24 6.07 -2.47 5.01
N LYS A 25 5.48 -2.20 6.17
CA LYS A 25 5.49 -0.91 6.86
C LYS A 25 5.86 -1.13 8.32
N ASN A 26 6.69 -0.27 8.87
CA ASN A 26 6.97 -0.26 10.31
C ASN A 26 5.86 0.53 11.00
N SER A 27 5.06 -0.14 11.83
CA SER A 27 3.89 0.47 12.47
C SER A 27 4.23 1.37 13.66
N ARG A 28 5.50 1.39 14.09
CA ARG A 28 5.98 2.23 15.19
C ARG A 28 6.49 3.59 14.71
N THR A 29 7.17 3.61 13.56
CA THR A 29 7.73 4.84 12.99
C THR A 29 6.79 5.51 11.99
N PHE A 30 5.96 4.73 11.31
CA PHE A 30 5.01 5.21 10.31
C PHE A 30 3.59 4.91 10.77
N THR A 31 2.91 5.92 11.30
CA THR A 31 1.55 5.78 11.84
C THR A 31 0.50 6.03 10.75
N ASP A 32 0.74 7.00 9.87
CA ASP A 32 -0.22 7.41 8.83
C ASP A 32 -0.30 6.46 7.65
N LYS A 33 -1.39 6.55 6.88
CA LYS A 33 -1.59 5.74 5.67
C LYS A 33 -0.55 6.11 4.62
N MET A 34 0.17 5.12 4.11
CA MET A 34 1.15 5.30 3.06
C MET A 34 0.45 5.54 1.71
N THR A 35 0.86 6.60 1.03
CA THR A 35 0.55 6.85 -0.38
C THR A 35 1.83 6.79 -1.20
N LYS A 36 1.80 6.12 -2.34
CA LYS A 36 2.94 6.07 -3.28
C LYS A 36 2.45 6.13 -4.70
N THR A 37 3.09 6.93 -5.53
CA THR A 37 2.93 6.87 -6.98
C THR A 37 3.65 5.64 -7.52
N LYS A 38 2.91 4.75 -8.17
CA LYS A 38 3.45 3.56 -8.83
C LYS A 38 2.83 3.39 -10.20
N TYR A 39 3.48 2.60 -11.05
CA TYR A 39 2.94 2.26 -12.34
C TYR A 39 1.74 1.33 -12.19
N ASP A 40 0.64 1.65 -12.86
CA ASP A 40 -0.48 0.73 -13.01
C ASP A 40 -0.44 0.12 -14.43
N PRO A 41 -0.23 -1.20 -14.57
CA PRO A 41 -0.15 -1.86 -15.88
C PRO A 41 -1.46 -1.82 -16.67
N VAL A 42 -2.60 -1.62 -16.01
CA VAL A 42 -3.91 -1.57 -16.66
C VAL A 42 -4.13 -0.20 -17.31
N VAL A 43 -3.88 0.89 -16.58
CA VAL A 43 -3.98 2.28 -17.09
C VAL A 43 -2.75 2.70 -17.90
N ARG A 44 -1.65 1.94 -17.76
CA ARG A 44 -0.32 2.21 -18.34
C ARG A 44 0.27 3.56 -17.95
N LYS A 45 -0.05 4.03 -16.73
CA LYS A 45 0.39 5.32 -16.19
C LYS A 45 0.81 5.18 -14.74
N HIS A 46 1.61 6.13 -14.27
CA HIS A 46 1.85 6.25 -12.83
C HIS A 46 0.65 6.90 -12.17
N VAL A 47 0.07 6.19 -11.21
CA VAL A 47 -1.08 6.64 -10.43
C VAL A 47 -0.76 6.52 -8.95
N GLU A 48 -1.55 7.18 -8.11
CA GLU A 48 -1.42 7.04 -6.68
C GLU A 48 -1.92 5.67 -6.22
N PHE A 49 -1.20 5.06 -5.30
CA PHE A 49 -1.62 3.85 -4.61
C PHE A 49 -1.77 4.15 -3.13
N LYS A 50 -2.90 3.73 -2.54
CA LYS A 50 -3.25 3.98 -1.13
C LYS A 50 -3.15 2.71 -0.30
N GLU A 51 -2.66 2.86 0.93
CA GLU A 51 -2.57 1.78 1.90
C GLU A 51 -3.97 1.24 2.29
N THR A 52 -4.10 -0.08 2.18
CA THR A 52 -5.24 -0.89 2.60
C THR A 52 -4.74 -2.08 3.43
N LYS A 53 -5.60 -2.55 4.34
CA LYS A 53 -5.26 -3.69 5.21
C LYS A 53 -5.23 -4.98 4.38
N ILE A 54 -4.24 -5.82 4.67
CA ILE A 54 -4.29 -7.23 4.30
C ILE A 54 -5.29 -7.89 5.24
N LYS A 55 -6.34 -8.48 4.67
CA LYS A 55 -7.23 -9.40 5.39
C LYS A 55 -6.56 -10.76 5.47
#